data_AF-A0A2S6ZFM5-F1
#
_entry.id   AF-A0A2S6ZFM5-F1
#
_cell.length_a   1.000
_cell.length_b   1.000
_cell.length_c   1.000
_cell.angle_alpha   90.00
_cell.angle_beta   90.00
_cell.angle_gamma   90.00
#
_symmetry.space_group_name_H-M   'P 1'
#
loop_
_entity.id
_entity.type
_entity.pdbx_description
1 polymer ?
#
loop_
_entity_poly.entity_id
_entity_poly.type
_entity_poly.pdbx_seq_one_letter_code
_entity_poly.pdbx_strand_id
1 'polypeptide(L)'
;MELTVVRVLSGGNAGNGRYFYNFSPDILLCESKGTLEYTLSSDSSDGLSIRTLVHSASEKQFEAPVYAPDRRSVTIANMVTRSELINVAVIIVDIEEPRLFVKCDPQVLNIPD
;
A
#
# COMPACT_ATOMS: atom_id res chain seq x y z
N MET A 1 7.83 -0.33 -4.11
CA MET A 1 7.12 0.93 -3.81
C MET A 1 7.38 1.29 -2.36
N GLU A 2 7.94 2.46 -2.13
CA GLU A 2 8.13 2.97 -0.77
C GLU A 2 6.88 3.72 -0.32
N LEU A 3 6.43 3.42 0.90
CA LEU A 3 5.31 4.06 1.58
C LEU A 3 5.85 4.80 2.79
N THR A 4 5.78 6.13 2.76
CA THR A 4 6.08 6.96 3.93
C THR A 4 4.77 7.32 4.61
N VAL A 5 4.69 7.11 5.92
CA VAL A 5 3.51 7.48 6.74
C VAL A 5 4.01 8.20 7.98
N VAL A 6 3.56 9.44 8.17
CA VAL A 6 3.94 10.26 9.32
C VAL A 6 2.72 10.72 10.09
N ARG A 7 2.83 10.76 11.42
CA ARG A 7 1.85 11.41 12.29
C ARG A 7 1.95 12.92 12.12
N VAL A 8 0.80 13.59 12.04
CA VAL A 8 0.70 15.05 11.96
C VAL A 8 -0.39 15.54 12.91
N LEU A 9 -0.24 16.75 13.43
CA LEU A 9 -1.24 17.35 14.32
C LEU A 9 -2.56 17.65 13.57
N SER A 10 -2.46 18.09 12.32
CA SER A 10 -3.59 18.36 11.43
C SER A 10 -3.12 18.46 9.97
N GLY A 11 -4.07 18.40 9.03
CA GLY A 11 -3.79 18.55 7.59
C GLY A 11 -3.30 17.29 6.89
N GLY A 12 -3.30 16.14 7.58
CA GLY A 12 -3.00 14.85 6.97
C GLY A 12 -4.04 14.40 5.95
N ASN A 13 -3.65 13.51 5.04
CA ASN A 13 -4.53 12.93 4.02
C ASN A 13 -5.15 11.58 4.44
N ALA A 14 -4.88 11.09 5.65
CA ALA A 14 -5.44 9.85 6.19
C ALA A 14 -5.72 9.91 7.69
N GLY A 15 -6.42 8.88 8.21
CA GLY A 15 -6.66 8.69 9.64
C GLY A 15 -7.34 9.89 10.32
N ASN A 16 -8.38 10.45 9.68
CA ASN A 16 -9.09 11.65 10.12
C ASN A 16 -8.19 12.90 10.21
N GLY A 17 -7.23 13.04 9.29
CA GLY A 17 -6.36 14.21 9.19
C GLY A 17 -5.13 14.19 10.10
N ARG A 18 -4.89 13.07 10.80
CA ARG A 18 -3.78 12.88 11.74
C ARG A 18 -2.58 12.15 11.16
N TYR A 19 -2.70 11.68 9.92
CA TYR A 19 -1.63 10.98 9.22
C TYR A 19 -1.47 11.57 7.84
N PHE A 20 -0.24 11.81 7.44
CA PHE A 20 0.11 12.09 6.06
C PHE A 20 0.85 10.87 5.51
N TYR A 21 0.39 10.35 4.37
CA TYR A 21 1.09 9.29 3.66
C TYR A 21 1.45 9.71 2.23
N ASN A 22 2.52 9.12 1.71
CA ASN A 22 2.94 9.25 0.33
C ASN A 22 3.53 7.93 -0.18
N PHE A 23 3.37 7.67 -1.49
CA PHE A 23 4.03 6.58 -2.18
C PHE A 23 5.12 7.11 -3.13
N SER A 24 6.20 6.34 -3.28
CA SER A 24 7.24 6.57 -4.28
C SER A 24 7.56 5.26 -5.01
N PRO A 25 7.35 5.18 -6.34
CA PRO A 25 6.61 6.14 -7.17
C PRO A 25 5.12 6.25 -6.75
N ASP A 26 4.45 7.32 -7.18
CA ASP A 26 3.03 7.60 -6.89
C ASP A 26 2.07 6.85 -7.83
N ILE A 27 2.48 6.65 -9.08
CA ILE A 27 1.77 5.88 -10.10
C ILE A 27 2.62 4.69 -10.52
N LEU A 28 2.01 3.52 -10.59
CA LEU A 28 2.66 2.32 -11.09
C LEU A 28 2.00 1.80 -12.37
N LEU A 29 2.75 1.78 -13.46
CA LEU A 29 2.39 1.15 -14.72
C LEU A 29 3.06 -0.23 -14.82
N CYS A 30 2.28 -1.27 -15.09
CA CYS A 30 2.75 -2.65 -15.23
C CYS A 30 2.36 -3.23 -16.59
N GLU A 31 3.37 -3.51 -17.41
CA GLU A 31 3.21 -4.07 -18.76
C GLU A 31 3.45 -5.58 -18.81
N SER A 32 4.08 -6.13 -17.77
CA SER A 32 4.39 -7.55 -17.66
C SER A 32 4.23 -8.07 -16.23
N LYS A 33 4.14 -9.41 -16.12
CA LYS A 33 4.02 -10.10 -14.83
C LYS A 33 5.19 -9.79 -13.92
N GLY A 34 4.94 -9.65 -12.63
CA GLY A 34 5.98 -9.38 -11.65
C GLY A 34 5.45 -9.37 -10.23
N THR A 35 6.23 -8.80 -9.33
CA THR A 35 5.83 -8.61 -7.92
C THR A 35 5.79 -7.15 -7.57
N LEU A 36 4.73 -6.74 -6.88
CA LEU A 36 4.61 -5.43 -6.28
C LEU A 36 4.92 -5.56 -4.80
N GLU A 37 6.00 -4.93 -4.35
CA GLU A 37 6.34 -4.83 -2.94
C GLU A 37 6.05 -3.41 -2.43
N TYR A 38 5.29 -3.30 -1.35
CA TYR A 38 5.02 -2.06 -0.63
C TYR A 38 5.75 -2.10 0.71
N THR A 39 6.64 -1.15 0.94
CA THR A 39 7.50 -1.13 2.13
C THR A 39 7.36 0.19 2.88
N LEU A 40 7.10 0.12 4.19
CA LEU A 40 7.15 1.28 5.08
C LEU A 40 8.58 1.82 5.13
N SER A 41 8.78 3.04 4.62
CA SER A 41 10.07 3.72 4.58
C SER A 41 10.64 3.94 5.97
N SER A 42 11.96 4.12 6.08
CA SER A 42 12.62 4.48 7.34
C SER A 42 12.17 5.84 7.88
N ASP A 43 11.66 6.71 7.03
CA ASP A 43 11.19 8.06 7.39
C ASP A 43 9.77 8.06 7.97
N SER A 44 9.10 6.90 7.99
CA SER A 44 7.78 6.75 8.61
C SER A 44 7.88 6.85 10.13
N SER A 45 6.84 7.38 10.78
CA SER A 45 6.79 7.44 12.24
C SER A 45 6.93 6.05 12.88
N ASP A 46 7.59 5.98 14.05
CA ASP A 46 7.85 4.74 14.77
C ASP A 46 6.58 4.05 15.24
N GLY A 47 6.57 2.71 15.33
CA GLY A 47 5.43 1.93 15.83
C GLY A 47 4.31 1.70 14.82
N LEU A 48 4.50 2.11 13.56
CA LEU A 48 3.60 1.81 12.45
C LEU A 48 3.88 0.42 11.87
N SER A 49 2.82 -0.29 11.49
CA SER A 49 2.92 -1.59 10.82
C SER A 49 1.80 -1.85 9.83
N ILE A 50 2.10 -2.64 8.80
CA ILE A 50 1.15 -3.08 7.78
C ILE A 50 0.26 -4.18 8.36
N ARG A 51 -1.02 -3.87 8.52
CA ARG A 51 -2.02 -4.81 9.02
C ARG A 51 -2.54 -5.74 7.93
N THR A 52 -2.86 -5.17 6.77
CA THR A 52 -3.36 -5.90 5.61
C THR A 52 -3.25 -5.04 4.35
N LEU A 53 -3.33 -5.69 3.18
CA LEU A 53 -3.52 -5.08 1.88
C LEU A 53 -4.84 -5.61 1.29
N VAL A 54 -5.63 -4.72 0.69
CA VAL A 54 -6.83 -5.08 -0.08
C VAL A 54 -6.77 -4.43 -1.46
N HIS A 55 -7.46 -5.00 -2.44
CA HIS A 55 -7.48 -4.47 -3.81
C HIS A 55 -8.83 -4.69 -4.48
N SER A 56 -9.10 -3.88 -5.51
CA SER A 56 -10.25 -4.06 -6.41
C SER A 56 -9.94 -4.92 -7.63
N ALA A 57 -8.72 -5.47 -7.73
CA ALA A 57 -8.28 -6.22 -8.91
C ALA A 57 -9.22 -7.39 -9.20
N SER A 58 -9.53 -7.55 -10.48
CA SER A 58 -10.33 -8.65 -10.97
C SER A 58 -9.67 -10.01 -10.75
N GLU A 59 -10.46 -11.08 -10.85
CA GLU A 59 -9.97 -12.44 -10.64
C GLU A 59 -8.70 -12.72 -11.47
N LYS A 60 -7.69 -13.32 -10.83
CA LYS A 60 -6.40 -13.69 -11.43
C LYS A 60 -5.50 -12.51 -11.86
N GLN A 61 -5.84 -11.26 -11.58
CA GLN A 61 -4.90 -10.14 -11.75
C GLN A 61 -3.82 -10.17 -10.66
N PHE A 62 -4.22 -10.35 -9.41
CA PHE A 62 -3.33 -10.45 -8.25
C PHE A 62 -3.50 -11.78 -7.53
N GLU A 63 -2.42 -12.29 -6.95
CA GLU A 63 -2.44 -13.41 -6.02
C GLU A 63 -2.61 -12.92 -4.55
N ALA A 64 -2.61 -13.86 -3.60
CA ALA A 64 -2.70 -13.50 -2.19
C ALA A 64 -1.44 -12.74 -1.73
N PRO A 65 -1.57 -11.69 -0.90
CA PRO A 65 -0.43 -10.94 -0.39
C PRO A 65 0.37 -11.73 0.64
N VAL A 66 1.69 -11.58 0.60
CA VAL A 66 2.65 -12.14 1.56
C VAL A 66 3.23 -11.00 2.39
N TYR A 67 3.17 -11.13 3.72
CA TYR A 67 3.64 -10.09 4.64
C TYR A 67 4.98 -10.48 5.23
N ALA A 68 5.90 -9.52 5.31
CA ALA A 68 7.14 -9.71 6.05
C ALA A 68 6.87 -9.95 7.55
N PRO A 69 7.73 -10.71 8.26
CA PRO A 69 7.54 -11.01 9.68
C PRO A 69 7.45 -9.75 10.57
N ASP A 70 8.18 -8.70 10.21
CA ASP A 70 8.20 -7.41 10.90
C ASP A 70 7.00 -6.50 10.58
N ARG A 71 6.13 -6.94 9.66
CA ARG A 71 4.99 -6.17 9.15
C ARG A 71 5.38 -4.82 8.55
N ARG A 72 6.60 -4.65 8.06
CA ARG A 72 7.02 -3.42 7.36
C ARG A 72 6.90 -3.51 5.86
N SER A 73 6.84 -4.70 5.28
CA SER A 73 6.52 -4.87 3.86
C SER A 73 5.41 -5.89 3.59
N VAL A 74 4.76 -5.70 2.45
CA VAL A 74 3.81 -6.64 1.85
C VAL A 74 4.08 -6.76 0.36
N THR A 75 4.13 -8.00 -0.11
CA THR A 75 4.39 -8.34 -1.52
C THR A 75 3.18 -9.03 -2.12
N ILE A 76 2.81 -8.66 -3.34
CA ILE A 76 1.73 -9.28 -4.11
C ILE A 76 2.22 -9.61 -5.52
N ALA A 77 1.94 -10.82 -6.00
CA ALA A 77 2.24 -11.19 -7.38
C ALA A 77 1.18 -10.57 -8.29
N ASN A 78 1.65 -9.86 -9.33
CA ASN A 78 0.84 -9.22 -10.35
C ASN A 78 0.97 -9.98 -11.67
N MET A 79 -0.16 -10.50 -12.14
CA MET A 79 -0.23 -11.36 -13.31
C MET A 79 -0.56 -10.63 -14.60
N VAL A 80 -0.92 -9.33 -14.52
CA VAL A 80 -1.13 -8.43 -15.66
C VAL A 80 -1.91 -9.11 -16.79
N THR A 81 -3.08 -9.66 -16.49
CA THR A 81 -3.81 -10.55 -17.42
C THR A 81 -4.68 -9.78 -18.42
N ARG A 82 -4.99 -8.52 -18.12
CA ARG A 82 -5.73 -7.58 -18.98
C ARG A 82 -5.48 -6.15 -18.52
N SER A 83 -5.81 -5.18 -19.39
CA SER A 83 -5.76 -3.77 -19.02
C SER A 83 -6.77 -3.45 -17.92
N GLU A 84 -6.31 -2.84 -16.82
CA GLU A 84 -7.15 -2.57 -15.65
C GLU A 84 -6.54 -1.48 -14.75
N LEU A 85 -7.37 -0.53 -14.33
CA LEU A 85 -7.05 0.37 -13.22
C LEU A 85 -7.45 -0.33 -11.91
N ILE A 86 -6.46 -0.66 -11.10
CA ILE A 86 -6.62 -1.39 -9.85
C ILE A 86 -6.42 -0.44 -8.68
N ASN A 87 -7.45 -0.30 -7.85
CA ASN A 87 -7.32 0.39 -6.57
C ASN A 87 -6.71 -0.57 -5.56
N VAL A 88 -5.64 -0.16 -4.91
CA VAL A 88 -5.02 -0.87 -3.79
C VAL A 88 -5.21 -0.04 -2.52
N ALA A 89 -5.36 -0.68 -1.38
CA ALA A 89 -5.32 -0.02 -0.08
C ALA A 89 -4.43 -0.82 0.87
N VAL A 90 -3.33 -0.22 1.28
CA VAL A 90 -2.46 -0.69 2.35
C VAL A 90 -3.00 -0.12 3.67
N ILE A 91 -3.42 -1.01 4.57
CA ILE A 91 -3.97 -0.62 5.86
C ILE A 91 -2.85 -0.67 6.90
N ILE A 92 -2.54 0.50 7.45
CA ILE A 92 -1.55 0.66 8.51
C ILE A 92 -2.26 0.75 9.85
N VAL A 93 -1.65 0.12 10.86
CA VAL A 93 -2.02 0.30 12.27
C VAL A 93 -0.88 0.98 13.00
N ASP A 94 -1.25 1.73 14.02
CA ASP A 94 -0.36 2.48 14.87
C ASP A 94 -0.45 1.95 16.30
N ILE A 95 0.67 1.63 16.93
CA ILE A 95 0.71 1.21 18.34
C ILE A 95 0.24 2.31 19.30
N GLU A 96 0.43 3.59 18.96
CA GLU A 96 -0.05 4.73 19.74
C GLU A 96 -1.58 4.90 19.61
N GLU A 97 -2.15 4.44 18.50
CA GLU A 97 -3.58 4.54 18.18
C GLU A 97 -4.18 3.23 17.64
N PRO A 98 -4.18 2.14 18.43
CA PRO A 98 -4.43 0.78 17.93
C PRO A 98 -5.85 0.54 17.41
N ARG A 99 -6.78 1.48 17.64
CA ARG A 99 -8.17 1.43 17.15
C ARG A 99 -8.38 2.18 15.84
N LEU A 100 -7.38 2.94 15.39
CA LEU A 100 -7.45 3.69 14.14
C LEU A 100 -6.78 2.91 13.02
N PHE A 101 -7.47 2.78 11.90
CA PHE A 101 -6.89 2.26 10.66
C PHE A 101 -6.52 3.42 9.75
N VAL A 102 -5.27 3.43 9.30
CA VAL A 102 -4.75 4.42 8.35
C VAL A 102 -4.75 3.76 6.97
N LYS A 103 -5.70 4.16 6.12
CA LYS A 103 -5.80 3.72 4.74
C LYS A 103 -4.83 4.52 3.87
N CYS A 104 -3.88 3.82 3.24
CA CYS A 104 -2.96 4.40 2.25
C CYS A 104 -3.23 3.73 0.90
N ASP A 105 -3.67 4.48 -0.11
CA ASP A 105 -4.22 3.93 -1.35
C ASP A 105 -3.45 4.34 -2.61
N PRO A 106 -2.46 3.54 -3.05
CA PRO A 106 -1.80 3.74 -4.33
C PRO A 106 -2.70 3.25 -5.49
N GLN A 107 -2.41 3.74 -6.69
CA GLN A 107 -3.05 3.27 -7.93
C GLN A 107 -2.08 2.43 -8.76
N VAL A 108 -2.57 1.30 -9.25
CA VAL A 108 -1.82 0.41 -10.15
C VAL A 108 -2.55 0.33 -11.48
N LEU A 109 -1.83 0.55 -12.57
CA LEU A 109 -2.30 0.41 -13.93
C LEU A 109 -1.65 -0.82 -14.56
N ASN A 110 -2.44 -1.86 -14.77
CA ASN A 110 -2.02 -2.97 -15.61
C ASN A 110 -2.36 -2.63 -17.06
N ILE A 111 -1.39 -2.71 -17.97
CA ILE A 111 -1.57 -2.55 -19.41
C ILE A 111 -0.67 -3.59 -20.08
N PRO A 112 -1.11 -4.85 -20.23
CA PRO A 112 -0.29 -5.88 -20.86
C PRO A 112 0.10 -5.46 -22.28
N ASP A 113 1.37 -5.69 -22.64
CA ASP A 113 1.88 -5.52 -24.01
C ASP A 113 1.14 -6.39 -25.04
#